data_AF-A0AAN8R974-F1
#
_entry.id   AF-A0AAN8R974-F1
#
_cell.length_a   1.000
_cell.length_b   1.000
_cell.length_c   1.000
_cell.angle_alpha   90.00
_cell.angle_beta   90.00
_cell.angle_gamma   90.00
#
_symmetry.space_group_name_H-M   'P 1'
#
loop_
_entity.id
_entity.type
_entity.pdbx_description
1 polymer ?
#
loop_
_entity_poly.entity_id
_entity_poly.type
_entity_poly.pdbx_seq_one_letter_code
_entity_poly.pdbx_strand_id
1 'polypeptide(L)'
;MSEMPNSNFLMVPVIPNPKLDSIPEHSIAPPSPVREKANPIAETPVSDQEILNTKLSVLREMSNSLGEFEYYEDEIFTAPRQSSRLINEFLNDVTHVHNMAIKITTELARELDTKEFLKIEDLEDYSKRFNAVLSCVIEVPAFVRSTLTCEVLTYVPAKEKAAFKLDLESRLAKSHVLRGEIEHHINLIDAKIEEERRAPADDFILMTRRKSIKREEANPYDSRTKRYQSARY
;
A
#
# COMPACT_ATOMS: atom_id res chain seq x y z
N MET A 1 75.20 19.52 32.29
CA MET A 1 75.95 18.51 31.51
C MET A 1 74.95 17.41 31.19
N SER A 2 74.41 17.39 29.97
CA SER A 2 74.83 16.52 28.84
C SER A 2 74.66 15.04 29.21
N GLU A 3 73.93 14.17 28.49
CA GLU A 3 73.47 14.14 27.10
C GLU A 3 72.29 13.13 26.99
N MET A 4 71.40 13.35 26.03
CA MET A 4 70.39 12.38 25.59
C MET A 4 70.98 11.36 24.61
N PRO A 5 70.43 10.14 24.49
CA PRO A 5 70.46 9.41 23.24
C PRO A 5 69.24 9.77 22.37
N ASN A 6 69.59 10.11 21.15
CA ASN A 6 68.78 10.60 20.03
C ASN A 6 68.34 9.42 19.13
N SER A 7 67.28 9.63 18.34
CA SER A 7 66.92 8.91 17.10
C SER A 7 66.43 7.45 17.24
N ASN A 8 65.34 6.99 16.60
CA ASN A 8 64.77 7.37 15.31
C ASN A 8 63.23 7.28 15.31
N PHE A 9 62.59 8.39 14.97
CA PHE A 9 61.27 8.44 14.36
C PHE A 9 61.40 7.96 12.90
N LEU A 10 60.70 6.90 12.53
CA LEU A 10 60.40 6.61 11.12
C LEU A 10 58.94 6.93 10.87
N MET A 11 58.71 8.04 10.17
CA MET A 11 57.48 8.34 9.47
C MET A 11 57.22 7.26 8.43
N VAL A 12 56.00 6.71 8.41
CA VAL A 12 55.47 5.98 7.25
C VAL A 12 54.46 6.89 6.56
N PRO A 13 54.58 7.14 5.25
CA PRO A 13 53.73 8.06 4.51
C PRO A 13 52.42 7.42 4.03
N VAL A 14 51.48 8.29 3.66
CA VAL A 14 50.13 8.04 3.13
C VAL A 14 50.17 7.78 1.60
N ILE A 15 49.70 6.58 1.20
CA ILE A 15 48.83 6.13 0.06
C ILE A 15 49.13 6.65 -1.38
N PRO A 16 49.25 5.78 -2.43
CA PRO A 16 48.07 5.35 -3.22
C PRO A 16 48.05 3.88 -3.74
N ASN A 17 46.85 3.31 -3.79
CA ASN A 17 46.33 2.20 -4.63
C ASN A 17 47.29 1.11 -5.17
N PRO A 18 47.09 -0.17 -4.82
CA PRO A 18 47.63 -1.27 -5.62
C PRO A 18 46.83 -1.38 -6.93
N LYS A 19 47.57 -1.46 -8.06
CA LYS A 19 47.00 -1.89 -9.33
C LYS A 19 46.42 -3.30 -9.16
N LEU A 20 45.16 -3.46 -9.53
CA LEU A 20 44.49 -4.74 -9.70
C LEU A 20 45.23 -5.56 -10.75
N ASP A 21 45.73 -6.74 -10.37
CA ASP A 21 46.02 -7.80 -11.32
C ASP A 21 44.69 -8.36 -11.84
N SER A 22 44.59 -8.43 -13.17
CA SER A 22 43.45 -8.92 -13.94
C SER A 22 43.17 -10.40 -13.68
N ILE A 23 41.93 -10.70 -13.26
CA ILE A 23 41.38 -12.06 -13.18
C ILE A 23 40.85 -12.46 -14.57
N PRO A 24 41.07 -13.69 -15.06
CA PRO A 24 40.61 -14.11 -16.38
C PRO A 24 39.08 -14.14 -16.47
N GLU A 25 38.57 -13.59 -17.57
CA GLU A 25 37.15 -13.53 -17.94
C GLU A 25 36.58 -14.92 -18.20
N HIS A 26 36.09 -15.58 -17.15
CA HIS A 26 35.03 -16.58 -17.29
C HIS A 26 33.99 -16.38 -16.18
N SER A 27 33.34 -15.22 -16.24
CA SER A 27 32.13 -14.93 -15.46
C SER A 27 30.94 -15.57 -16.17
N ILE A 28 30.53 -16.76 -15.72
CA ILE A 28 29.18 -17.24 -15.99
C ILE A 28 28.29 -16.43 -15.04
N ALA A 29 27.57 -15.46 -15.61
CA ALA A 29 26.65 -14.63 -14.86
C ALA A 29 25.58 -15.53 -14.20
N PRO A 30 25.27 -15.35 -12.90
CA PRO A 30 24.06 -15.93 -12.33
C PRO A 30 22.85 -15.38 -13.11
N PRO A 31 21.77 -16.17 -13.29
CA PRO A 31 20.59 -15.73 -14.02
C PRO A 31 20.02 -14.50 -13.32
N SER A 32 20.34 -13.33 -13.87
CA SER A 32 19.67 -12.09 -13.50
C SER A 32 18.24 -12.22 -14.00
N PRO A 33 17.21 -11.97 -13.17
CA PRO A 33 15.86 -11.88 -13.68
C PRO A 33 15.88 -10.81 -14.77
N VAL A 34 15.45 -11.21 -15.96
CA VAL A 34 15.35 -10.33 -17.12
C VAL A 34 14.37 -9.23 -16.73
N ARG A 35 14.90 -8.08 -16.28
CA ARG A 35 14.13 -6.84 -16.26
C ARG A 35 13.90 -6.47 -17.72
N GLU A 36 12.79 -6.96 -18.28
CA GLU A 36 12.26 -6.43 -19.51
C GLU A 36 12.17 -4.92 -19.35
N LYS A 37 12.97 -4.19 -20.13
CA LYS A 37 12.79 -2.76 -20.30
C LYS A 37 11.43 -2.60 -20.97
N ALA A 38 10.42 -2.30 -20.18
CA ALA A 38 9.12 -1.88 -20.68
C ALA A 38 9.35 -0.73 -21.67
N ASN A 39 8.95 -0.96 -22.92
CA ASN A 39 8.86 0.09 -23.93
C ASN A 39 7.92 1.19 -23.41
N PRO A 40 8.18 2.48 -23.72
CA PRO A 40 7.31 3.57 -23.29
C PRO A 40 6.03 3.52 -24.13
N ILE A 41 5.05 2.75 -23.67
CA ILE A 41 3.67 2.82 -24.16
C ILE A 41 3.08 4.08 -23.54
N ALA A 42 2.54 4.96 -24.38
CA ALA A 42 1.91 6.22 -24.02
C ALA A 42 1.14 6.12 -22.69
N GLU A 43 1.69 6.75 -21.64
CA GLU A 43 1.24 6.58 -20.26
C GLU A 43 -0.12 7.26 -20.06
N THR A 44 -1.20 6.47 -20.16
CA THR A 44 -2.35 6.70 -19.31
C THR A 44 -1.88 6.64 -17.85
N PRO A 45 -2.30 7.56 -16.96
CA PRO A 45 -1.87 7.51 -15.57
C PRO A 45 -2.29 6.16 -14.96
N VAL A 46 -1.31 5.31 -14.65
CA VAL A 46 -1.55 4.02 -13.99
C VAL A 46 -2.13 4.32 -12.62
N SER A 47 -3.26 3.69 -12.29
CA SER A 47 -3.90 3.89 -10.99
C SER A 47 -3.00 3.34 -9.88
N ASP A 48 -3.01 3.96 -8.70
CA ASP A 48 -2.22 3.47 -7.56
C ASP A 48 -2.55 2.02 -7.19
N GLN A 49 -3.77 1.55 -7.49
CA GLN A 49 -4.18 0.15 -7.31
C GLN A 49 -3.49 -0.81 -8.30
N GLU A 50 -3.32 -0.41 -9.56
CA GLU A 50 -2.56 -1.19 -10.54
C GLU A 50 -1.06 -1.24 -10.16
N ILE A 51 -0.53 -0.14 -9.64
CA ILE A 51 0.83 -0.09 -9.09
C ILE A 51 0.97 -1.05 -7.90
N LEU A 52 0.00 -1.06 -6.98
CA LEU A 52 -0.03 -1.98 -5.84
C LEU A 52 0.00 -3.44 -6.30
N ASN A 53 -0.84 -3.80 -7.28
CA ASN A 53 -0.87 -5.16 -7.84
C ASN A 53 0.47 -5.53 -8.50
N THR A 54 1.09 -4.61 -9.24
CA THR A 54 2.41 -4.81 -9.84
C THR A 54 3.46 -5.08 -8.77
N LYS A 55 3.45 -4.30 -7.68
CA LYS A 55 4.37 -4.50 -6.54
C LYS A 55 4.13 -5.83 -5.82
N LEU A 56 2.88 -6.26 -5.71
CA LEU A 56 2.54 -7.57 -5.16
C LEU A 56 3.07 -8.71 -6.05
N SER A 57 2.99 -8.56 -7.38
CA SER A 57 3.57 -9.56 -8.31
C SER A 57 5.07 -9.71 -8.12
N VAL A 58 5.80 -8.59 -8.03
CA VAL A 58 7.25 -8.60 -7.74
C VAL A 58 7.53 -9.29 -6.40
N LEU A 59 6.72 -9.02 -5.37
CA LEU A 59 6.87 -9.66 -4.07
C LEU A 59 6.63 -11.18 -4.12
N ARG A 60 5.66 -11.64 -4.92
CA ARG A 60 5.43 -13.08 -5.17
C ARG A 60 6.63 -13.73 -5.83
N GLU A 61 7.17 -13.11 -6.88
CA GLU A 61 8.37 -13.60 -7.58
C GLU A 61 9.58 -13.68 -6.63
N MET A 62 9.78 -12.65 -5.80
CA MET A 62 10.84 -12.64 -4.80
C MET A 62 10.65 -13.74 -3.74
N SER A 63 9.40 -13.95 -3.27
CA SER A 63 9.09 -15.02 -2.31
C SER A 63 9.37 -16.41 -2.90
N ASN A 64 9.07 -16.63 -4.18
CA ASN A 64 9.37 -17.88 -4.86
C ASN A 64 10.89 -18.06 -5.02
N SER A 65 11.59 -17.00 -5.43
CA SER A 65 13.05 -16.99 -5.60
C SER A 65 13.78 -17.32 -4.29
N LEU A 66 13.26 -16.83 -3.15
CA LEU A 66 13.76 -17.21 -1.82
C LEU A 66 13.51 -18.69 -1.53
N GLY A 67 12.33 -19.23 -1.87
CA GLY A 67 11.99 -20.63 -1.64
C GLY A 67 12.81 -21.61 -2.47
N GLU A 68 13.22 -21.23 -3.68
CA GLU A 68 14.03 -22.03 -4.60
C GLU A 68 15.54 -21.83 -4.41
N PHE A 69 15.93 -21.08 -3.39
CA PHE A 69 17.33 -20.72 -3.19
C PHE A 69 18.14 -21.91 -2.68
N GLU A 70 18.92 -22.50 -3.59
CA GLU A 70 19.89 -23.55 -3.32
C GLU A 70 21.33 -23.02 -3.54
N TYR A 71 22.27 -23.43 -2.69
CA TYR A 71 23.70 -23.15 -2.88
C TYR A 71 24.51 -24.43 -3.07
N TYR A 72 25.50 -24.33 -3.96
CA TYR A 72 26.55 -25.33 -4.13
C TYR A 72 27.70 -25.06 -3.15
N GLU A 73 28.31 -26.13 -2.60
CA GLU A 73 29.33 -26.07 -1.55
C GLU A 73 30.57 -25.22 -1.90
N ASP A 74 30.82 -24.96 -3.18
CA ASP A 74 31.97 -24.18 -3.64
C ASP A 74 31.81 -22.66 -3.44
N GLU A 75 30.61 -22.17 -3.09
CA GLU A 75 30.28 -20.73 -2.94
C GLU A 75 30.09 -20.28 -1.48
N ILE A 76 30.60 -21.05 -0.51
CA ILE A 76 30.42 -20.81 0.94
C ILE A 76 30.78 -19.39 1.40
N PHE A 77 31.73 -18.72 0.73
CA PHE A 77 32.15 -17.37 1.11
C PHE A 77 31.21 -16.26 0.61
N THR A 78 30.45 -16.49 -0.46
CA THR A 78 29.52 -15.51 -1.05
C THR A 78 28.09 -15.71 -0.56
N ALA A 79 27.73 -16.95 -0.22
CA ALA A 79 26.40 -17.33 0.23
C ALA A 79 25.82 -16.47 1.37
N PRO A 80 26.56 -16.12 2.45
CA PRO A 80 26.02 -15.28 3.51
C PRO A 80 25.66 -13.86 3.03
N ARG A 81 26.51 -13.26 2.19
CA ARG A 81 26.30 -11.91 1.67
C ARG A 81 25.12 -11.86 0.71
N GLN A 82 24.99 -12.86 -0.17
CA GLN A 82 23.86 -12.97 -1.09
C GLN A 82 22.55 -13.22 -0.34
N SER A 83 22.56 -14.08 0.68
CA SER A 83 21.37 -14.36 1.51
C SER A 83 20.89 -13.10 2.26
N SER A 84 21.80 -12.38 2.92
CA SER A 84 21.45 -11.10 3.58
C SER A 84 20.93 -10.07 2.57
N ARG A 85 21.46 -10.04 1.34
CA ARG A 85 20.99 -9.15 0.29
C ARG A 85 19.56 -9.50 -0.14
N LEU A 86 19.27 -10.76 -0.41
CA LEU A 86 17.94 -11.20 -0.86
C LEU A 86 16.86 -10.93 0.20
N ILE A 87 17.16 -11.22 1.48
CA ILE A 87 16.21 -10.93 2.57
C ILE A 87 15.97 -9.43 2.71
N ASN A 88 17.00 -8.60 2.57
CA ASN A 88 16.85 -7.14 2.55
C ASN A 88 15.98 -6.66 1.39
N GLU A 89 16.20 -7.17 0.18
CA GLU A 89 15.39 -6.84 -0.99
C GLU A 89 13.92 -7.23 -0.77
N PHE A 90 13.66 -8.45 -0.26
CA PHE A 90 12.32 -8.88 0.12
C PHE A 90 11.65 -7.98 1.16
N LEU A 91 12.37 -7.62 2.24
CA LEU A 91 11.86 -6.71 3.28
C LEU A 91 11.51 -5.33 2.71
N ASN A 92 12.30 -4.82 1.77
CA ASN A 92 12.02 -3.56 1.09
C ASN A 92 10.74 -3.66 0.24
N ASP A 93 10.57 -4.74 -0.52
CA ASP A 93 9.37 -4.94 -1.33
C ASP A 93 8.10 -5.09 -0.49
N VAL A 94 8.16 -5.84 0.63
CA VAL A 94 7.07 -5.89 1.62
C VAL A 94 6.72 -4.49 2.13
N THR A 95 7.75 -3.69 2.43
CA THR A 95 7.57 -2.31 2.93
C THR A 95 6.90 -1.42 1.88
N HIS A 96 7.29 -1.56 0.61
CA HIS A 96 6.67 -0.84 -0.49
C HIS A 96 5.19 -1.19 -0.67
N VAL A 97 4.85 -2.48 -0.62
CA VAL A 97 3.45 -2.94 -0.69
C VAL A 97 2.64 -2.36 0.48
N HIS A 98 3.15 -2.43 1.71
CA HIS A 98 2.46 -1.84 2.86
C HIS A 98 2.25 -0.34 2.73
N ASN A 99 3.28 0.40 2.34
CA ASN A 99 3.19 1.86 2.23
C ASN A 99 2.22 2.28 1.12
N MET A 100 2.18 1.55 0.00
CA MET A 100 1.20 1.77 -1.06
C MET A 100 -0.22 1.48 -0.60
N ALA A 101 -0.44 0.35 0.07
CA ALA A 101 -1.75 0.00 0.61
C ALA A 101 -2.24 1.03 1.64
N ILE A 102 -1.36 1.53 2.53
CA ILE A 102 -1.68 2.61 3.48
C ILE A 102 -2.06 3.90 2.74
N LYS A 103 -1.29 4.29 1.71
CA LYS A 103 -1.56 5.49 0.92
C LYS A 103 -2.96 5.42 0.30
N ILE A 104 -3.26 4.33 -0.42
CA ILE A 104 -4.55 4.15 -1.10
C ILE A 104 -5.70 4.11 -0.09
N THR A 105 -5.54 3.37 1.00
CA THR A 105 -6.57 3.27 2.06
C THR A 105 -6.88 4.64 2.67
N THR A 106 -5.83 5.42 2.97
CA THR A 106 -5.98 6.78 3.53
C THR A 106 -6.65 7.73 2.53
N GLU A 107 -6.27 7.66 1.25
CA GLU A 107 -6.87 8.48 0.20
C GLU A 107 -8.35 8.13 -0.01
N LEU A 108 -8.68 6.85 -0.08
CA LEU A 108 -10.07 6.38 -0.16
C LEU A 108 -10.91 6.84 1.04
N ALA A 109 -10.38 6.67 2.26
CA ALA A 109 -11.07 7.09 3.48
C ALA A 109 -11.31 8.60 3.49
N ARG A 110 -10.30 9.39 3.12
CA ARG A 110 -10.43 10.84 3.02
C ARG A 110 -11.45 11.25 1.95
N GLU A 111 -11.43 10.63 0.78
CA GLU A 111 -12.43 10.91 -0.26
C GLU A 111 -13.85 10.62 0.24
N LEU A 112 -14.03 9.49 0.95
CA LEU A 112 -15.31 9.11 1.55
C LEU A 112 -15.79 10.15 2.57
N ASP A 113 -14.90 10.66 3.42
CA ASP A 113 -15.23 11.65 4.45
C ASP A 113 -15.54 13.03 3.87
N THR A 114 -14.95 13.39 2.73
CA THR A 114 -15.17 14.70 2.08
C THR A 114 -16.48 14.80 1.31
N LYS A 115 -17.11 13.67 0.96
CA LYS A 115 -18.35 13.66 0.19
C LYS A 115 -19.56 13.69 1.13
N GLU A 116 -20.24 14.83 1.19
CA GLU A 116 -21.43 15.03 2.05
C GLU A 116 -22.62 14.13 1.66
N PHE A 117 -22.75 13.80 0.37
CA PHE A 117 -23.81 12.94 -0.15
C PHE A 117 -23.22 11.89 -1.07
N LEU A 118 -23.32 10.63 -0.66
CA LEU A 118 -22.88 9.46 -1.43
C LEU A 118 -24.10 8.67 -1.85
N LYS A 119 -24.21 8.36 -3.14
CA LYS A 119 -25.23 7.42 -3.59
C LYS A 119 -24.80 5.99 -3.26
N ILE A 120 -25.75 5.07 -3.28
CA ILE A 120 -25.46 3.63 -3.08
C ILE A 120 -24.41 3.15 -4.10
N GLU A 121 -24.48 3.61 -5.36
CA GLU A 121 -23.49 3.20 -6.37
C GLU A 121 -22.07 3.67 -6.03
N ASP A 122 -21.93 4.85 -5.43
CA ASP A 122 -20.63 5.37 -5.00
C ASP A 122 -20.08 4.55 -3.82
N LEU A 123 -20.94 4.21 -2.85
CA LEU A 123 -20.56 3.36 -1.71
C LEU A 123 -20.13 1.96 -2.15
N GLU A 124 -20.84 1.36 -3.11
CA GLU A 124 -20.46 0.07 -3.68
C GLU A 124 -19.11 0.13 -4.42
N ASP A 125 -18.81 1.24 -5.10
CA ASP A 125 -17.49 1.46 -5.73
C ASP A 125 -16.38 1.57 -4.68
N TYR A 126 -16.58 2.35 -3.61
CA TYR A 126 -15.63 2.42 -2.50
C TYR A 126 -15.41 1.04 -1.85
N SER A 127 -16.48 0.28 -1.60
CA SER A 127 -16.37 -1.09 -1.05
C SER A 127 -15.53 -1.98 -1.95
N LYS A 128 -15.75 -1.95 -3.28
CA LYS A 128 -14.92 -2.68 -4.26
C LYS A 128 -13.46 -2.25 -4.20
N ARG A 129 -13.18 -0.94 -4.15
CA ARG A 129 -11.81 -0.41 -4.10
C ARG A 129 -11.08 -0.80 -2.81
N PHE A 130 -11.73 -0.74 -1.66
CA PHE A 130 -11.14 -1.24 -0.40
C PHE A 130 -10.90 -2.74 -0.43
N ASN A 131 -11.84 -3.52 -0.96
CA ASN A 131 -11.68 -4.98 -1.12
C ASN A 131 -10.49 -5.35 -2.03
N ALA A 132 -10.25 -4.58 -3.09
CA ALA A 132 -9.08 -4.78 -3.97
C ALA A 132 -7.75 -4.50 -3.25
N VAL A 133 -7.70 -3.53 -2.33
CA VAL A 133 -6.51 -3.31 -1.49
C VAL A 133 -6.38 -4.44 -0.46
N LEU A 134 -7.48 -4.84 0.15
CA LEU A 134 -7.53 -5.91 1.15
C LEU A 134 -6.98 -7.24 0.59
N SER A 135 -7.39 -7.62 -0.64
CA SER A 135 -6.91 -8.84 -1.27
C SER A 135 -5.39 -8.85 -1.41
N CYS A 136 -4.78 -7.70 -1.73
CA CYS A 136 -3.32 -7.58 -1.80
C CYS A 136 -2.66 -7.75 -0.43
N VAL A 137 -3.22 -7.11 0.61
CA VAL A 137 -2.65 -7.13 1.98
C VAL A 137 -2.76 -8.51 2.62
N ILE A 138 -3.80 -9.29 2.31
CA ILE A 138 -4.01 -10.64 2.86
C ILE A 138 -2.92 -11.64 2.44
N GLU A 139 -2.31 -11.44 1.28
CA GLU A 139 -1.27 -12.36 0.78
C GLU A 139 0.09 -12.14 1.44
N VAL A 140 0.41 -10.89 1.82
CA VAL A 140 1.73 -10.52 2.38
C VAL A 140 2.13 -11.37 3.58
N PRO A 141 1.26 -11.66 4.58
CA PRO A 141 1.58 -12.55 5.68
C PRO A 141 2.03 -13.94 5.25
N ALA A 142 1.50 -14.50 4.17
CA ALA A 142 1.88 -15.83 3.70
C ALA A 142 3.33 -15.81 3.19
N PHE A 143 3.71 -14.79 2.40
CA PHE A 143 5.09 -14.64 1.91
C PHE A 143 6.06 -14.43 3.06
N VAL A 144 5.74 -13.57 4.03
CA VAL A 144 6.62 -13.30 5.16
C VAL A 144 6.81 -14.54 6.05
N ARG A 145 5.76 -15.35 6.27
CA ARG A 145 5.88 -16.62 7.00
C ARG A 145 6.73 -17.64 6.25
N SER A 146 6.55 -17.73 4.93
CA SER A 146 7.37 -18.60 4.07
C SER A 146 8.86 -18.24 4.22
N THR A 147 9.18 -16.94 4.12
CA THR A 147 10.55 -16.43 4.31
C THR A 147 11.11 -16.73 5.70
N LEU A 148 10.30 -16.64 6.77
CA LEU A 148 10.71 -17.00 8.13
C LEU A 148 11.13 -18.48 8.28
N THR A 149 10.53 -19.35 7.48
CA THR A 149 10.82 -20.80 7.47
C THR A 149 11.84 -21.21 6.41
N CYS A 150 12.25 -20.27 5.55
CA CYS A 150 13.09 -20.55 4.40
C CYS A 150 14.54 -20.84 4.78
N GLU A 151 15.19 -21.73 4.04
CA GLU A 151 16.60 -22.12 4.26
C GLU A 151 17.58 -20.96 4.06
N VAL A 152 17.23 -19.94 3.26
CA VAL A 152 18.03 -18.71 3.08
C VAL A 152 18.46 -18.10 4.42
N LEU A 153 17.59 -18.13 5.44
CA LEU A 153 17.89 -17.60 6.78
C LEU A 153 18.94 -18.41 7.55
N THR A 154 19.27 -19.62 7.12
CA THR A 154 20.33 -20.44 7.72
C THR A 154 21.72 -19.94 7.32
N TYR A 155 21.85 -19.38 6.12
CA TYR A 155 23.10 -18.86 5.55
C TYR A 155 23.42 -17.43 5.97
N VAL A 156 22.44 -16.69 6.48
CA VAL A 156 22.65 -15.35 7.03
C VAL A 156 23.60 -15.41 8.24
N PRO A 157 24.57 -14.47 8.36
CA PRO A 157 25.43 -14.38 9.53
C PRO A 157 24.63 -14.32 10.84
N ALA A 158 25.05 -15.09 11.85
CA ALA A 158 24.34 -15.19 13.13
C ALA A 158 24.06 -13.83 13.79
N LYS A 159 24.94 -12.84 13.58
CA LYS A 159 24.79 -11.46 14.09
C LYS A 159 23.60 -10.72 13.48
N GLU A 160 23.27 -10.99 12.21
CA GLU A 160 22.19 -10.32 11.46
C GLU A 160 20.89 -11.11 11.50
N LYS A 161 20.97 -12.44 11.63
CA LYS A 161 19.81 -13.34 11.58
C LYS A 161 18.71 -12.97 12.58
N ALA A 162 19.07 -12.58 13.80
CA ALA A 162 18.09 -12.17 14.81
C ALA A 162 17.36 -10.87 14.40
N ALA A 163 18.08 -9.91 13.81
CA ALA A 163 17.50 -8.66 13.34
C ALA A 163 16.50 -8.92 12.19
N PHE A 164 16.87 -9.74 11.20
CA PHE A 164 15.96 -10.08 10.11
C PHE A 164 14.70 -10.79 10.58
N LYS A 165 14.81 -11.71 11.54
CA LYS A 165 13.62 -12.36 12.12
C LYS A 165 12.69 -11.36 12.79
N LEU A 166 13.25 -10.44 13.59
CA LEU A 166 12.49 -9.39 14.24
C LEU A 166 11.80 -8.47 13.21
N ASP A 167 12.50 -8.11 12.14
CA ASP A 167 11.96 -7.28 11.07
C ASP A 167 10.80 -7.99 10.34
N LEU A 168 10.96 -9.27 10.00
CA LEU A 168 9.89 -10.07 9.40
C LEU A 168 8.66 -10.19 10.31
N GLU A 169 8.87 -10.45 11.61
CA GLU A 169 7.78 -10.47 12.61
C GLU A 169 7.08 -9.10 12.72
N SER A 170 7.84 -8.01 12.69
CA SER A 170 7.31 -6.64 12.64
C SER A 170 6.45 -6.40 11.38
N ARG A 171 6.87 -6.93 10.21
CA ARG A 171 6.07 -6.87 8.98
C ARG A 171 4.78 -7.70 9.06
N LEU A 172 4.78 -8.84 9.77
CA LEU A 172 3.55 -9.58 10.04
C LEU A 172 2.59 -8.76 10.90
N ALA A 173 3.08 -8.19 12.00
CA ALA A 173 2.27 -7.35 12.88
C ALA A 173 1.66 -6.16 12.11
N LYS A 174 2.46 -5.46 11.30
CA LYS A 174 1.99 -4.35 10.46
C LYS A 174 0.92 -4.79 9.46
N SER A 175 1.06 -5.97 8.86
CA SER A 175 0.04 -6.52 7.94
C SER A 175 -1.30 -6.77 8.65
N HIS A 176 -1.26 -7.26 9.90
CA HIS A 176 -2.46 -7.48 10.70
C HIS A 176 -3.17 -6.17 11.06
N VAL A 177 -2.42 -5.15 11.46
CA VAL A 177 -2.99 -3.82 11.76
C VAL A 177 -3.65 -3.22 10.51
N LEU A 178 -2.91 -3.18 9.39
CA LEU A 178 -3.40 -2.64 8.12
C LEU A 178 -4.65 -3.38 7.62
N ARG A 179 -4.67 -4.71 7.74
CA ARG A 179 -5.84 -5.51 7.43
C ARG A 179 -7.05 -5.08 8.26
N GLY A 180 -6.88 -4.94 9.57
CA GLY A 180 -7.96 -4.52 10.47
C GLY A 180 -8.52 -3.13 10.13
N GLU A 181 -7.65 -2.19 9.76
CA GLU A 181 -8.05 -0.85 9.31
C GLU A 181 -8.90 -0.90 8.03
N ILE A 182 -8.46 -1.68 7.02
CA ILE A 182 -9.20 -1.82 5.76
C ILE A 182 -10.55 -2.52 5.99
N GLU A 183 -10.56 -3.61 6.76
CA GLU A 183 -11.80 -4.33 7.12
C GLU A 183 -12.78 -3.43 7.88
N HIS A 184 -12.27 -2.55 8.75
CA HIS A 184 -13.10 -1.57 9.45
C HIS A 184 -13.80 -0.61 8.46
N HIS A 185 -13.07 -0.06 7.48
CA HIS A 185 -13.67 0.80 6.46
C HIS A 185 -14.72 0.07 5.60
N ILE A 186 -14.45 -1.17 5.21
CA ILE A 186 -15.42 -2.00 4.46
C ILE A 186 -16.70 -2.17 5.27
N ASN A 187 -16.59 -2.56 6.55
CA ASN A 187 -17.74 -2.75 7.43
C ASN A 187 -18.57 -1.46 7.61
N LEU A 188 -17.92 -0.31 7.72
CA LEU A 188 -18.61 0.99 7.79
C LEU A 188 -19.37 1.30 6.51
N ILE A 189 -18.79 1.01 5.35
CA ILE A 189 -19.43 1.23 4.05
C ILE A 189 -20.61 0.28 3.88
N ASP A 190 -20.43 -1.01 4.17
CA ASP A 190 -21.48 -2.02 4.04
C ASP A 190 -22.67 -1.71 4.97
N ALA A 191 -22.40 -1.20 6.18
CA ALA A 191 -23.44 -0.73 7.08
C ALA A 191 -24.24 0.46 6.50
N LYS A 192 -23.55 1.44 5.88
CA LYS A 192 -24.21 2.57 5.20
C LYS A 192 -25.04 2.12 3.99
N ILE A 193 -24.52 1.18 3.19
CA ILE A 193 -25.25 0.60 2.05
C ILE A 193 -26.53 -0.06 2.53
N GLU A 194 -26.46 -0.84 3.61
CA GLU A 194 -27.61 -1.55 4.14
C GLU A 194 -28.65 -0.60 4.77
N GLU A 195 -28.21 0.49 5.39
CA GLU A 195 -29.09 1.56 5.89
C GLU A 195 -29.86 2.23 4.73
N GLU A 196 -29.16 2.64 3.67
CA GLU A 196 -29.76 3.25 2.48
C GLU A 196 -30.71 2.30 1.73
N ARG A 197 -30.40 1.00 1.69
CA ARG A 197 -31.29 -0.02 1.09
C ARG A 197 -32.57 -0.25 1.90
N ARG A 198 -32.51 -0.04 3.22
CA ARG A 198 -33.66 -0.17 4.13
C ARG A 198 -34.45 1.12 4.27
N ALA A 199 -33.90 2.25 3.82
CA ALA A 199 -34.63 3.50 3.79
C ALA A 199 -35.92 3.29 2.98
N PRO A 200 -37.11 3.62 3.54
CA PRO A 200 -38.34 3.51 2.79
C PRO A 200 -38.22 4.36 1.53
N ALA A 201 -38.68 3.84 0.39
CA ALA A 201 -38.67 4.53 -0.91
C ALA A 201 -39.52 5.84 -0.95
N ASP A 202 -40.00 6.30 0.20
CA ASP A 202 -40.98 7.34 0.40
C ASP A 202 -40.35 8.71 0.61
N ASP A 203 -39.64 9.22 -0.40
CA ASP A 203 -39.49 10.67 -0.58
C ASP A 203 -39.70 11.13 -2.03
N PHE A 204 -40.24 10.26 -2.87
CA PHE A 204 -40.88 10.64 -4.12
C PHE A 204 -42.40 10.50 -4.01
N ILE A 205 -43.06 11.39 -3.26
CA ILE A 205 -44.37 12.01 -3.54
C ILE A 205 -44.71 12.94 -2.36
N LEU A 206 -44.20 14.17 -2.38
CA LEU A 206 -44.90 15.36 -1.81
C LEU A 206 -44.35 16.70 -2.32
N MET A 207 -43.56 16.71 -3.41
CA MET A 207 -43.18 17.94 -4.14
C MET A 207 -44.02 18.21 -5.39
N THR A 208 -45.01 17.36 -5.71
CA THR A 208 -46.05 17.71 -6.69
C THR A 208 -47.29 18.27 -6.00
N ARG A 209 -47.44 19.59 -6.11
CA ARG A 209 -48.71 20.35 -5.94
C ARG A 209 -49.31 20.39 -4.53
N ARG A 210 -48.75 21.26 -3.67
CA ARG A 210 -49.56 22.11 -2.77
C ARG A 210 -49.32 23.61 -3.03
N LYS A 211 -49.26 24.00 -4.31
CA LYS A 211 -49.99 25.19 -4.77
C LYS A 211 -51.43 24.75 -5.10
N SER A 212 -52.14 24.25 -4.11
CA SER A 212 -53.58 24.02 -4.18
C SER A 212 -54.18 24.78 -3.00
N ILE A 213 -54.44 26.05 -3.26
CA ILE A 213 -55.58 26.80 -2.75
C ILE A 213 -55.92 26.43 -1.30
N LYS A 214 -55.34 27.14 -0.34
CA LYS A 214 -56.02 27.32 0.94
C LYS A 214 -57.40 27.88 0.58
N ARG A 215 -58.45 27.06 0.70
CA ARG A 215 -59.81 27.59 0.84
C ARG A 215 -59.71 28.57 2.00
N GLU A 216 -59.91 29.85 1.71
CA GLU A 216 -60.20 30.84 2.73
C GLU A 216 -61.41 30.32 3.51
N GLU A 217 -61.17 29.74 4.68
CA GLU A 217 -62.20 29.74 5.70
C GLU A 217 -62.49 31.21 6.00
N ALA A 218 -63.75 31.60 5.83
CA ALA A 218 -64.18 32.95 6.08
C ALA A 218 -63.88 33.30 7.54
N ASN A 219 -62.87 34.13 7.75
CA ASN A 219 -62.59 34.68 9.06
C ASN A 219 -63.78 35.59 9.43
N PRO A 220 -64.54 35.30 10.51
CA PRO A 220 -65.70 36.11 10.91
C PRO A 220 -65.34 37.56 11.30
N TYR A 221 -64.04 37.89 11.35
CA TYR A 221 -63.53 39.21 11.67
C TYR A 221 -62.86 39.95 10.48
N ASP A 222 -62.93 39.42 9.26
CA ASP A 222 -62.45 40.16 8.09
C ASP A 222 -63.49 41.19 7.62
N SER A 223 -63.32 42.44 8.05
CA SER A 223 -64.17 43.58 7.71
C SER A 223 -63.76 44.29 6.42
N ARG A 224 -62.81 43.74 5.65
CA ARG A 224 -62.35 44.38 4.41
C ARG A 224 -63.38 44.22 3.30
N THR A 225 -63.72 45.33 2.66
CA THR A 225 -64.67 45.37 1.53
C THR A 225 -64.10 44.57 0.35
N LYS A 226 -64.76 43.46 -0.01
CA LYS A 226 -64.42 42.66 -1.19
C LYS A 226 -64.47 43.54 -2.44
N ARG A 227 -63.32 43.82 -3.05
CA ARG A 227 -63.26 44.44 -4.38
C ARG A 227 -63.71 43.41 -5.41
N TYR A 228 -64.91 43.59 -5.95
CA TYR A 228 -65.35 42.88 -7.14
C TYR A 228 -64.39 43.21 -8.28
N GLN A 229 -63.58 42.24 -8.70
CA GLN A 229 -62.93 42.29 -10.01
C GLN A 229 -63.98 41.87 -11.04
N SER A 230 -64.55 42.86 -11.71
CA SER A 230 -65.33 42.67 -12.93
C SER A 230 -64.37 42.29 -14.07
N ALA A 231 -64.15 40.99 -14.28
CA ALA A 231 -63.61 40.53 -15.55
C ALA A 231 -64.77 40.55 -16.56
N ARG A 232 -64.81 41.63 -17.36
CA ARG A 232 -65.52 41.67 -18.63
C ARG A 232 -64.69 40.95 -19.67
N TYR A 233 -65.36 40.07 -20.41
CA TYR A 233 -65.17 39.54 -21.77
C TYR A 233 -65.14 38.01 -21.79
#